data_AF-A0A1F7ZQY5-F1
#
_entry.id   AF-A0A1F7ZQY5-F1
#
_cell.length_a   1.000
_cell.length_b   1.000
_cell.length_c   1.000
_cell.angle_alpha   90.00
_cell.angle_beta   90.00
_cell.angle_gamma   90.00
#
_symmetry.space_group_name_H-M   'P 1'
#
loop_
_entity.id
_entity.type
_entity.pdbx_description
1 polymer ?
#
loop_
_entity_poly.entity_id
_entity_poly.type
_entity_poly.pdbx_seq_one_letter_code
_entity_poly.pdbx_strand_id
1 'polypeptide(L)'
;MQEEDPASSKIYVNALFPGNIVTNQWSVWDEYVGEALGSLLRHLFSIIGQSLEDGAANAIYLAASPKVISNGTHGQYFVPIAKPYETTAIASDMKLTRGIWDWIEIKAAEALSPEELDQARTVDK
;
A
#
# COMPACT_ATOMS: atom_id res chain seq x y z
N MET A 1 21.35 -1.09 -21.85
CA MET A 1 19.92 -1.08 -21.48
C MET A 1 19.44 -2.49 -21.69
N GLN A 2 19.08 -3.22 -20.64
CA GLN A 2 18.39 -4.51 -20.80
C GLN A 2 17.07 -4.23 -21.51
N GLU A 3 16.76 -5.02 -22.52
CA GLU A 3 15.49 -4.94 -23.25
C GLU A 3 14.37 -5.27 -22.25
N GLU A 4 13.45 -4.33 -22.02
CA GLU A 4 12.35 -4.56 -21.07
C GLU A 4 11.48 -5.71 -21.56
N ASP A 5 11.21 -6.68 -20.68
CA ASP A 5 10.28 -7.77 -20.97
C ASP A 5 8.91 -7.16 -21.33
N PRO A 6 8.32 -7.47 -22.50
CA PRO A 6 6.99 -7.03 -22.89
C PRO A 6 5.88 -7.39 -21.88
N ALA A 7 6.12 -8.34 -20.98
CA ALA A 7 5.22 -8.65 -19.87
C ALA A 7 5.29 -7.60 -18.74
N SER A 8 6.45 -7.00 -18.48
CA SER A 8 6.63 -5.98 -17.44
C SER A 8 5.77 -4.74 -17.72
N SER A 9 5.57 -4.37 -18.98
CA SER A 9 4.72 -3.23 -19.36
C SER A 9 3.22 -3.45 -19.11
N LYS A 10 2.83 -4.64 -18.64
CA LYS A 10 1.44 -5.00 -18.30
C LYS A 10 1.20 -5.13 -16.80
N ILE A 11 2.19 -4.78 -15.97
CA ILE A 11 2.08 -4.79 -14.52
C ILE A 11 1.72 -3.38 -14.06
N TYR A 12 0.58 -3.25 -13.37
CA TYR A 12 0.08 -1.98 -12.86
C TYR A 12 0.16 -1.99 -11.34
N VAL A 13 1.11 -1.23 -10.78
CA VAL A 13 1.32 -1.12 -9.34
C VAL A 13 0.82 0.25 -8.87
N ASN A 14 -0.14 0.27 -7.94
CA ASN A 14 -0.65 1.50 -7.33
C ASN A 14 -0.77 1.30 -5.82
N ALA A 15 -0.79 2.40 -5.07
CA ALA A 15 -1.03 2.41 -3.63
C ALA A 15 -2.39 3.05 -3.31
N LEU A 16 -2.96 2.72 -2.16
CA LEU A 16 -4.24 3.30 -1.75
C LEU A 16 -4.32 3.51 -0.23
N PHE A 17 -5.11 4.49 0.17
CA PHE A 17 -5.69 4.61 1.50
C PHE A 17 -7.15 4.18 1.45
N PRO A 18 -7.60 3.27 2.33
CA PRO A 18 -8.97 2.77 2.31
C PRO A 18 -9.95 3.73 2.99
N GLY A 19 -9.48 4.79 3.66
CA GLY A 19 -10.32 5.71 4.41
C GLY A 19 -10.27 5.47 5.91
N ASN A 20 -10.99 6.31 6.64
CA ASN A 20 -11.20 6.18 8.08
C ASN A 20 -12.28 5.14 8.35
N ILE A 21 -11.94 3.87 8.19
CA ILE A 21 -12.83 2.73 8.46
C ILE A 21 -12.53 2.23 9.86
N VAL A 22 -13.49 2.35 10.77
CA VAL A 22 -13.33 1.90 12.16
C VAL A 22 -13.37 0.38 12.22
N THR A 23 -12.19 -0.21 12.07
CA THR A 23 -11.92 -1.64 12.29
C THR A 23 -11.24 -1.84 13.64
N ASN A 24 -10.97 -3.09 14.02
CA ASN A 24 -10.21 -3.41 15.24
C ASN A 24 -8.84 -2.71 15.29
N GLN A 25 -8.25 -2.32 14.15
CA GLN A 25 -6.99 -1.56 14.10
C GLN A 25 -7.08 -0.21 14.83
N TRP A 26 -8.28 0.35 14.97
CA TRP A 26 -8.50 1.59 15.71
C TRP A 26 -8.39 1.43 17.24
N SER A 27 -8.21 0.21 17.75
CA SER A 27 -7.88 0.02 19.18
C SER A 27 -6.53 0.67 19.54
N VAL A 28 -5.66 0.92 18.57
CA VAL A 28 -4.38 1.63 18.79
C VAL A 28 -4.57 3.02 19.41
N TRP A 29 -5.72 3.66 19.22
CA TRP A 29 -6.02 4.93 19.87
C TRP A 29 -6.11 4.80 21.39
N ASP A 30 -6.49 3.64 21.93
CA ASP A 30 -6.48 3.41 23.38
C ASP A 30 -5.06 3.50 23.94
N GLU A 31 -4.07 3.01 23.19
CA GLU A 31 -2.66 3.07 23.58
C GLU A 31 -2.13 4.51 23.56
N TYR A 32 -2.54 5.32 22.58
CA TYR A 32 -2.07 6.70 22.44
C TYR A 32 -2.71 7.68 23.42
N VAL A 33 -4.02 7.54 23.67
CA VAL A 33 -4.80 8.57 24.40
C VAL A 33 -5.60 8.03 25.58
N GLY A 34 -5.42 6.74 25.91
CA GLY A 34 -6.17 6.05 26.97
C GLY A 34 -7.52 5.53 26.48
N GLU A 35 -8.00 4.44 27.11
CA GLU A 35 -9.20 3.71 26.69
C GLU A 35 -10.47 4.57 26.59
N ALA A 36 -10.66 5.52 27.52
CA ALA A 36 -11.85 6.36 27.54
C ALA A 36 -11.91 7.30 26.32
N LEU A 37 -10.80 8.00 26.02
CA LEU A 37 -10.73 8.91 24.88
C LEU A 37 -10.61 8.15 23.55
N GLY A 38 -9.89 7.03 23.53
CA GLY A 38 -9.78 6.15 22.36
C GLY A 38 -11.13 5.55 21.95
N SER A 39 -11.94 5.10 22.91
CA SER A 39 -13.30 4.62 22.67
C SER A 39 -14.22 5.71 22.12
N LEU A 40 -14.13 6.94 22.66
CA LEU A 40 -14.88 8.09 22.14
C LEU A 40 -14.50 8.41 20.69
N LEU A 41 -13.21 8.41 20.37
CA LEU A 41 -12.73 8.64 19.01
C LEU A 41 -13.26 7.56 18.06
N ARG A 42 -13.14 6.27 18.43
CA ARG A 42 -13.71 5.17 17.62
C ARG A 42 -15.20 5.33 17.37
N HIS A 43 -15.96 5.70 18.40
CA HIS A 43 -17.38 5.92 18.24
C HIS A 43 -17.67 7.08 17.28
N LEU A 44 -16.98 8.22 17.43
CA LEU A 44 -17.13 9.35 16.53
C LEU A 44 -16.83 8.97 15.08
N PHE A 45 -15.67 8.34 14.83
CA PHE A 45 -15.27 7.94 13.49
C PHE A 45 -16.11 6.79 12.91
N SER A 46 -16.80 6.01 13.73
CA SER A 46 -17.75 5.00 13.22
C SER A 46 -18.98 5.63 12.57
N ILE A 47 -19.28 6.89 12.92
CA ILE A 47 -20.42 7.64 12.39
C ILE A 47 -20.02 8.48 11.18
N ILE A 48 -18.85 9.14 11.24
CA ILE A 48 -18.41 10.09 10.20
C ILE A 48 -17.39 9.51 9.21
N GLY A 49 -16.89 8.30 9.47
CA GLY A 49 -15.89 7.61 8.66
C GLY A 49 -16.48 6.92 7.44
N GLN A 50 -15.60 6.28 6.67
CA GLN A 50 -15.99 5.48 5.51
C GLN A 50 -16.60 4.14 5.95
N SER A 51 -17.58 3.66 5.16
CA SER A 51 -18.07 2.29 5.31
C SER A 51 -16.99 1.27 4.90
N LEU A 52 -17.19 0.00 5.28
CA LEU A 52 -16.29 -1.07 4.86
C LEU A 52 -16.33 -1.25 3.34
N GLU A 53 -17.51 -1.08 2.75
CA GLU A 53 -17.78 -1.14 1.32
C GLU A 53 -17.05 -0.02 0.56
N ASP A 54 -17.07 1.21 1.06
CA ASP A 54 -16.34 2.33 0.45
C ASP A 54 -14.83 2.08 0.45
N GLY A 55 -14.32 1.48 1.54
CA GLY A 55 -12.93 1.05 1.65
C GLY A 55 -12.54 -0.02 0.64
N ALA A 56 -13.34 -1.08 0.57
CA ALA A 56 -13.13 -2.18 -0.35
C ALA A 56 -13.25 -1.73 -1.81
N ALA A 57 -14.15 -0.79 -2.11
CA ALA A 57 -14.37 -0.28 -3.46
C ALA A 57 -13.10 0.32 -4.08
N ASN A 58 -12.24 0.97 -3.28
CA ASN A 58 -10.97 1.52 -3.77
C ASN A 58 -10.02 0.41 -4.24
N ALA A 59 -9.90 -0.67 -3.45
CA ALA A 59 -9.08 -1.83 -3.78
C ALA A 59 -9.63 -2.60 -4.99
N ILE A 60 -10.94 -2.83 -5.03
CA ILE A 60 -11.61 -3.51 -6.15
C ILE A 60 -11.45 -2.71 -7.44
N TYR A 61 -11.58 -1.38 -7.39
CA TYR A 61 -11.36 -0.53 -8.56
C TYR A 61 -9.95 -0.70 -9.12
N LEU A 62 -8.91 -0.62 -8.28
CA LEU A 62 -7.53 -0.75 -8.71
C LEU A 62 -7.17 -2.16 -9.21
N ALA A 63 -7.79 -3.18 -8.62
CA ALA A 63 -7.53 -4.57 -8.99
C ALA A 63 -8.25 -5.02 -10.26
N ALA A 64 -9.48 -4.52 -10.50
CA ALA A 64 -10.38 -5.12 -11.48
C ALA A 64 -10.94 -4.15 -12.54
N SER A 65 -10.79 -2.83 -12.36
CA SER A 65 -11.37 -1.89 -13.33
C SER A 65 -10.56 -1.90 -14.64
N PRO A 66 -11.20 -2.10 -15.81
CA PRO A 66 -10.54 -1.93 -17.10
C PRO A 66 -9.96 -0.52 -17.29
N LYS A 67 -10.48 0.46 -16.54
CA LYS A 67 -10.01 1.84 -16.56
C LYS A 67 -8.56 1.99 -16.10
N VAL A 68 -8.08 1.12 -15.21
CA VAL A 68 -6.69 1.14 -14.74
C VAL A 68 -5.75 0.88 -15.93
N ILE A 69 -6.10 -0.12 -16.74
CA ILE A 69 -5.33 -0.49 -17.93
C ILE A 69 -5.52 0.56 -19.03
N SER A 70 -6.76 0.92 -19.36
CA SER A 70 -7.04 1.83 -20.48
C SER A 70 -6.47 3.24 -20.28
N ASN A 71 -6.33 3.67 -19.02
CA ASN A 71 -5.78 4.98 -18.68
C ASN A 71 -4.26 4.92 -18.41
N GLY A 72 -3.64 3.74 -18.43
CA GLY A 72 -2.23 3.60 -18.06
C GLY A 72 -1.98 3.96 -16.58
N THR A 73 -2.92 3.68 -15.69
CA THR A 73 -2.83 4.06 -14.27
C THR A 73 -1.86 3.15 -13.53
N HIS A 74 -0.60 3.57 -13.39
CA HIS A 74 0.41 2.93 -12.56
C HIS A 74 1.24 3.98 -11.81
N GLY A 75 1.83 3.60 -10.68
CA GLY A 75 2.64 4.47 -9.82
C GLY A 75 1.84 5.56 -9.09
N GLN A 76 0.51 5.43 -9.01
CA GLN A 76 -0.36 6.44 -8.40
C GLN A 76 -0.84 6.04 -7.01
N TYR A 77 -1.26 7.04 -6.24
CA TYR A 77 -1.84 6.89 -4.91
C TYR A 77 -3.32 7.29 -4.93
N PHE A 78 -4.17 6.49 -4.28
CA PHE A 78 -5.62 6.65 -4.32
C PHE A 78 -6.25 6.83 -2.93
N VAL A 79 -7.24 7.71 -2.84
CA VAL A 79 -8.12 7.87 -1.67
C VAL A 79 -9.56 7.47 -2.03
N PRO A 80 -10.41 7.17 -1.04
CA PRO A 80 -11.75 6.67 -1.34
C PRO A 80 -12.66 7.73 -1.98
N ILE A 81 -13.50 7.37 -2.94
CA ILE A 81 -13.52 6.10 -3.68
C ILE A 81 -12.86 6.32 -5.04
N ALA A 82 -11.81 5.56 -5.36
CA ALA A 82 -11.15 5.54 -6.66
C ALA A 82 -10.68 6.93 -7.15
N LYS A 83 -10.21 7.78 -6.23
CA LYS A 83 -9.71 9.13 -6.55
C LYS A 83 -8.18 9.17 -6.46
N PRO A 84 -7.46 9.49 -7.55
CA PRO A 84 -6.04 9.79 -7.47
C PRO A 84 -5.81 10.96 -6.50
N TYR A 85 -4.73 10.89 -5.74
CA TYR A 85 -4.36 11.91 -4.77
C TYR A 85 -2.85 12.14 -4.78
N GLU A 86 -2.45 13.39 -4.52
CA GLU A 86 -1.04 13.75 -4.44
C GLU A 86 -0.41 13.16 -3.18
N THR A 87 0.82 12.65 -3.31
CA THR A 87 1.58 12.19 -2.15
C THR A 87 2.39 13.33 -1.55
N THR A 88 2.90 13.11 -0.35
CA THR A 88 3.80 14.08 0.29
C THR A 88 5.14 14.16 -0.46
N ALA A 89 5.87 15.26 -0.29
CA ALA A 89 7.17 15.44 -0.93
C ALA A 89 8.16 14.31 -0.60
N ILE A 90 8.15 13.81 0.63
CA ILE A 90 8.99 12.69 1.05
C ILE A 90 8.56 11.36 0.42
N ALA A 91 7.26 11.13 0.25
CA ALA A 91 6.75 9.93 -0.41
C ALA A 91 7.00 9.92 -1.93
N SER A 92 7.15 11.10 -2.53
CA SER A 92 7.54 11.27 -3.94
C SER A 92 9.06 11.27 -4.18
N ASP A 93 9.89 11.14 -3.15
CA ASP A 93 11.35 11.14 -3.30
C ASP A 93 11.85 9.78 -3.82
N MET A 94 12.15 9.72 -5.12
CA MET A 94 12.64 8.50 -5.76
C MET A 94 14.04 8.09 -5.33
N LYS A 95 14.88 9.04 -4.89
CA LYS A 95 16.21 8.73 -4.37
C LYS A 95 16.10 8.05 -3.01
N LEU A 96 15.24 8.57 -2.15
CA LEU A 96 14.92 7.96 -0.86
C LEU A 96 14.29 6.58 -1.06
N THR A 97 13.32 6.47 -1.97
CA THR A 97 12.64 5.20 -2.28
C THR A 97 13.63 4.12 -2.74
N ARG A 98 14.58 4.47 -3.62
CA ARG A 98 15.63 3.53 -4.03
C ARG A 98 16.52 3.11 -2.86
N GLY A 99 16.94 4.05 -2.02
CA GLY A 99 17.73 3.73 -0.83
C GLY A 99 17.00 2.82 0.16
N ILE A 100 15.69 3.00 0.33
CA ILE A 100 14.85 2.11 1.14
C ILE A 100 14.79 0.71 0.51
N TRP A 101 14.62 0.62 -0.81
CA TRP A 101 14.60 -0.67 -1.50
C TRP A 101 15.90 -1.45 -1.30
N ASP A 102 17.05 -0.81 -1.54
CA ASP A 102 18.38 -1.42 -1.36
C ASP A 102 18.57 -1.90 0.09
N TRP A 103 18.13 -1.09 1.06
CA TRP A 103 18.22 -1.44 2.47
C TRP A 103 17.32 -2.64 2.82
N ILE A 104 16.09 -2.69 2.29
CA ILE A 104 15.16 -3.83 2.50
C ILE A 104 15.76 -5.10 1.91
N GLU A 105 16.32 -5.07 0.70
CA GLU A 105 16.96 -6.24 0.08
C GLU A 105 18.09 -6.80 0.97
N ILE A 106 18.93 -5.92 1.51
CA ILE A 106 20.01 -6.32 2.43
C ILE A 106 19.43 -6.96 3.70
N LYS A 107 18.44 -6.32 4.33
CA LYS A 107 17.84 -6.82 5.58
C LYS A 107 17.06 -8.11 5.40
N ALA A 108 16.35 -8.25 4.29
CA ALA A 108 15.71 -9.51 3.93
C ALA A 108 16.76 -10.62 3.78
N ALA A 109 17.86 -10.36 3.06
CA ALA A 109 18.89 -11.36 2.86
C ALA A 109 19.61 -11.77 4.17
N GLU A 110 19.87 -10.81 5.07
CA GLU A 110 20.46 -11.08 6.40
C GLU A 110 19.54 -11.92 7.30
N ALA A 111 18.22 -11.81 7.12
CA ALA A 111 17.23 -12.52 7.94
C ALA A 111 17.02 -13.98 7.49
N LEU A 112 17.44 -14.34 6.28
CA LEU A 112 17.29 -15.67 5.71
C LEU A 112 18.51 -16.54 5.99
N SER A 113 18.27 -17.82 6.25
CA SER A 113 19.34 -18.83 6.30
C SER A 113 19.96 -19.03 4.91
N PRO A 114 21.19 -19.59 4.83
CA PRO A 114 21.84 -19.89 3.55
C PRO A 114 21.00 -20.78 2.62
N GLU A 115 20.18 -21.68 3.16
CA GLU A 115 19.29 -22.57 2.39
C GLU A 115 18.11 -21.79 1.80
N GLU A 116 17.51 -20.88 2.56
CA GLU A 116 16.41 -20.02 2.10
C GLU A 116 16.87 -19.01 1.03
N LEU A 117 18.11 -18.52 1.15
CA LEU A 117 18.74 -17.65 0.15
C LEU A 117 18.95 -18.36 -1.19
N ASP A 118 19.35 -19.64 -1.17
CA ASP A 118 19.57 -20.42 -2.38
C ASP A 118 18.24 -20.70 -3.10
N GLN A 119 17.19 -21.05 -2.34
CA GLN A 119 15.84 -21.21 -2.89
C GLN A 119 15.30 -19.93 -3.52
N ALA A 120 15.40 -18.78 -2.84
CA ALA A 120 14.94 -17.50 -3.37
C ALA A 120 15.59 -17.16 -4.72
N ARG A 121 16.89 -17.44 -4.88
CA ARG A 121 17.65 -17.18 -6.12
C ARG A 121 17.31 -18.11 -7.29
N THR A 122 16.72 -19.27 -7.02
CA THR A 122 16.31 -20.23 -8.07
C THR A 122 14.96 -19.90 -8.68
N VAL A 123 14.13 -19.12 -8.00
CA VAL A 123 12.81 -18.68 -8.51
C VAL A 123 12.95 -17.52 -9.51
N ASP A 124 14.05 -16.75 -9.43
CA ASP A 124 14.35 -15.60 -10.31
C ASP A 124 15.10 -15.99 -11.61
N LYS A 125 15.22 -17.29 -11.94
CA LYS A 125 15.81 -17.79 -13.20
C LYS A 125 14.76 -18.36 -14.14
#